data_AF-A0A6A6L193-F1
#
_entry.id   AF-A0A6A6L193-F1
#
_cell.length_a   1.000
_cell.length_b   1.000
_cell.length_c   1.000
_cell.angle_alpha   90.00
_cell.angle_beta   90.00
_cell.angle_gamma   90.00
#
_symmetry.space_group_name_H-M   'P 1'
#
loop_
_entity.id
_entity.type
_entity.pdbx_description
1 polymer ?
#
loop_
_entity_poly.entity_id
_entity_poly.type
_entity_poly.pdbx_seq_one_letter_code
_entity_poly.pdbx_strand_id
1 'polypeptide(L)'
;MWFKIYSNNMVVWLVLLLLGSSLLFSSIDSASLSSSTDTTMHTNNWAVLVCTSRFWFNYRHMANTLSLYRTVKRLGIPDERIILMLADDMACNPRNKYPAQVFNNENHRLNLYGDNVEVDYRGYEVTVENFMRVLTGRHEAAVPRSKRLLSDEGSHILLYMTGHGGDEFLKFQDSEELQSHDLADAVKQMKEKRRFKELLIMVDTCQAATLFNQVGVSVVDRFTFYTLAFFERLNIMTMPH
;
A
#
# COMPACT_ATOMS: atom_id res chain seq x y z
N MET A 1 -63.00 77.86 4.99
CA MET A 1 -63.15 77.20 3.68
C MET A 1 -61.82 77.35 2.94
N TRP A 2 -61.38 76.30 2.24
CA TRP A 2 -60.19 76.20 1.37
C TRP A 2 -58.87 75.66 1.95
N PHE A 3 -58.75 74.34 1.76
CA PHE A 3 -57.67 73.56 1.14
C PHE A 3 -56.29 73.34 1.76
N LYS A 4 -55.89 72.09 1.56
CA LYS A 4 -54.84 71.27 2.15
C LYS A 4 -53.60 71.24 1.23
N ILE A 5 -52.46 71.20 1.92
CA ILE A 5 -51.30 70.29 1.75
C ILE A 5 -50.25 70.64 0.68
N TYR A 6 -49.03 70.62 1.22
CA TYR A 6 -47.75 71.01 0.69
C TYR A 6 -47.24 70.13 -0.45
N SER A 7 -46.38 70.79 -1.22
CA SER A 7 -45.73 70.39 -2.47
C SER A 7 -44.34 69.77 -2.22
N ASN A 8 -44.08 68.68 -2.96
CA ASN A 8 -42.83 68.29 -3.65
C ASN A 8 -41.49 68.02 -2.96
N ASN A 9 -41.36 67.92 -1.63
CA ASN A 9 -40.04 67.57 -1.04
C ASN A 9 -39.85 66.10 -0.59
N MET A 10 -40.85 65.23 -0.78
CA MET A 10 -40.77 63.84 -0.29
C MET A 10 -40.40 62.80 -1.38
N VAL A 11 -40.47 63.17 -2.66
CA VAL A 11 -40.13 62.27 -3.78
C VAL A 11 -38.63 62.30 -4.11
N VAL A 12 -37.94 63.41 -3.82
CA VAL A 12 -36.51 63.58 -4.13
C VAL A 12 -35.62 62.73 -3.20
N TRP A 13 -36.02 62.53 -1.93
CA TRP A 13 -35.24 61.72 -0.98
C TRP A 13 -35.42 60.20 -1.14
N LEU A 14 -36.51 59.74 -1.78
CA LEU A 14 -36.76 58.31 -1.99
C LEU A 14 -36.00 57.75 -3.20
N VAL A 15 -35.68 58.59 -4.19
CA VAL A 15 -34.88 58.19 -5.37
C VAL A 15 -33.38 58.12 -5.03
N LEU A 16 -32.89 58.98 -4.12
CA LEU A 16 -31.48 58.95 -3.67
C LEU A 16 -31.16 57.78 -2.72
N LEU A 17 -32.15 57.22 -2.02
CA LEU A 17 -31.98 56.01 -1.19
C LEU A 17 -32.05 54.70 -1.99
N LEU A 18 -32.63 54.70 -3.19
CA LEU A 18 -32.70 53.53 -4.08
C LEU A 18 -31.59 53.46 -5.14
N LEU A 19 -30.88 54.57 -5.39
CA LEU A 19 -29.71 54.60 -6.28
C LEU A 19 -28.35 54.56 -5.53
N GLY A 20 -28.36 54.64 -4.20
CA GLY A 20 -27.16 54.56 -3.36
C GLY A 20 -26.84 53.16 -2.82
N SER A 21 -27.71 52.16 -3.04
CA SER A 21 -27.54 50.79 -2.52
C SER A 21 -26.94 49.80 -3.53
N SER A 22 -26.58 50.24 -4.74
CA SER A 22 -25.98 49.40 -5.79
C SER A 22 -24.44 49.51 -5.90
N LEU A 23 -23.76 50.18 -4.97
CA LEU A 23 -22.28 50.31 -4.97
C LEU A 23 -21.60 49.74 -3.71
N LEU A 24 -22.23 48.76 -3.05
CA LEU A 24 -21.57 47.91 -2.05
C LEU A 24 -21.72 46.43 -2.43
N PHE A 25 -21.27 46.08 -3.64
CA PHE A 25 -20.74 44.74 -3.89
C PHE A 25 -19.23 44.88 -3.93
N SER A 26 -18.62 45.00 -2.75
CA SER A 26 -17.23 44.61 -2.60
C SER A 26 -17.15 43.17 -3.07
N SER A 27 -16.34 42.92 -4.09
CA SER A 27 -15.97 41.59 -4.53
C SER A 27 -15.58 40.77 -3.30
N ILE A 28 -16.46 39.87 -2.85
CA ILE A 28 -16.01 38.72 -2.11
C ILE A 28 -15.20 37.98 -3.16
N ASP A 29 -13.89 38.22 -3.18
CA ASP A 29 -12.96 37.26 -3.73
C ASP A 29 -13.35 35.96 -3.05
N SER A 30 -14.05 35.13 -3.80
CA SER A 30 -14.11 33.71 -3.53
C SER A 30 -12.66 33.29 -3.74
N ALA A 31 -11.83 33.52 -2.73
CA ALA A 31 -10.68 32.70 -2.48
C ALA A 31 -11.29 31.30 -2.44
N SER A 32 -11.26 30.65 -3.60
CA SER A 32 -11.28 29.22 -3.68
C SER A 32 -10.10 28.85 -2.79
N LEU A 33 -10.39 28.63 -1.51
CA LEU A 33 -9.68 27.68 -0.72
C LEU A 33 -9.91 26.40 -1.51
N SER A 34 -9.07 26.20 -2.53
CA SER A 34 -8.54 24.87 -2.75
C SER A 34 -7.98 24.53 -1.38
N SER A 35 -8.83 23.93 -0.57
CA SER A 35 -8.48 22.71 0.09
C SER A 35 -7.87 21.85 -1.01
N SER A 36 -6.60 22.13 -1.34
CA SER A 36 -5.63 21.08 -1.31
C SER A 36 -5.84 20.45 0.07
N THR A 37 -6.78 19.53 0.12
CA THR A 37 -6.37 18.17 0.39
C THR A 37 -5.13 18.00 -0.45
N ASP A 38 -3.97 18.40 0.12
CA ASP A 38 -2.78 17.62 0.00
C ASP A 38 -3.28 16.25 0.45
N THR A 39 -3.83 15.51 -0.51
CA THR A 39 -3.53 14.11 -0.60
C THR A 39 -2.02 14.14 -0.61
N THR A 40 -1.42 14.06 0.58
CA THR A 40 0.00 13.88 0.73
C THR A 40 0.21 12.54 0.08
N MET A 41 0.40 12.54 -1.23
CA MET A 41 0.80 11.36 -1.97
C MET A 41 2.12 11.02 -1.31
N HIS A 42 2.10 9.96 -0.50
CA HIS A 42 3.29 9.45 0.12
C HIS A 42 4.19 9.02 -1.04
N THR A 43 5.12 9.90 -1.44
CA THR A 43 5.93 9.69 -2.64
C THR A 43 7.08 8.74 -2.38
N ASN A 44 7.25 8.26 -1.14
CA ASN A 44 8.31 7.37 -0.69
C ASN A 44 7.74 6.04 -0.13
N ASN A 45 6.92 5.37 -0.94
CA ASN A 45 6.38 4.06 -0.60
C ASN A 45 7.29 2.95 -1.11
N TRP A 46 7.49 1.93 -0.28
CA TRP A 46 8.23 0.72 -0.58
C TRP A 46 7.36 -0.51 -0.30
N ALA A 47 7.60 -1.59 -1.02
CA ALA A 47 6.99 -2.88 -0.76
C ALA A 47 8.06 -3.98 -0.68
N VAL A 48 7.93 -4.86 0.31
CA VAL A 48 8.70 -6.11 0.41
C VAL A 48 7.69 -7.24 0.40
N LEU A 49 7.68 -8.03 -0.67
CA LEU A 49 6.66 -9.05 -0.94
C LEU A 49 7.33 -10.42 -0.99
N VAL A 50 6.97 -11.30 -0.05
CA VAL A 50 7.69 -12.56 0.17
C VAL A 50 6.74 -13.75 0.09
N CYS A 51 6.95 -14.63 -0.90
CA CYS A 51 6.40 -15.98 -0.92
C CYS A 51 7.48 -16.94 -0.39
N THR A 52 7.26 -17.50 0.80
CA THR A 52 8.27 -18.33 1.48
C THR A 52 8.14 -19.82 1.14
N SER A 53 7.03 -20.24 0.53
CA SER A 53 6.72 -21.65 0.28
C SER A 53 7.12 -22.14 -1.10
N ARG A 54 7.43 -23.44 -1.18
CA ARG A 54 7.81 -24.14 -2.41
C ARG A 54 6.79 -25.22 -2.77
N PHE A 55 6.96 -25.81 -3.96
CA PHE A 55 6.17 -26.91 -4.50
C PHE A 55 4.77 -26.52 -4.99
N TRP A 56 4.30 -27.29 -5.97
CA TRP A 56 3.05 -27.03 -6.69
C TRP A 56 1.81 -26.92 -5.80
N PHE A 57 1.72 -27.71 -4.73
CA PHE A 57 0.56 -27.67 -3.83
C PHE A 57 0.45 -26.35 -3.04
N ASN A 58 1.51 -25.52 -3.06
CA ASN A 58 1.55 -24.19 -2.46
C ASN A 58 1.38 -23.06 -3.48
N TYR A 59 0.86 -23.37 -4.68
CA TYR A 59 0.59 -22.41 -5.75
C TYR A 59 -0.08 -21.11 -5.27
N ARG A 60 -1.01 -21.22 -4.32
CA ARG A 60 -1.75 -20.08 -3.74
C ARG A 60 -0.84 -19.00 -3.14
N HIS A 61 0.26 -19.37 -2.50
CA HIS A 61 1.17 -18.40 -1.84
C HIS A 61 1.82 -17.51 -2.90
N MET A 62 2.30 -18.09 -4.00
CA MET A 62 2.84 -17.31 -5.12
C MET A 62 1.76 -16.45 -5.78
N ALA A 63 0.57 -17.01 -6.02
CA ALA A 63 -0.52 -16.26 -6.63
C ALA A 63 -0.93 -15.06 -5.76
N ASN A 64 -0.94 -15.21 -4.43
CA ASN A 64 -1.21 -14.12 -3.49
C ASN A 64 -0.13 -13.03 -3.58
N THR A 65 1.15 -13.40 -3.52
CA THR A 65 2.28 -12.45 -3.65
C THR A 65 2.24 -11.70 -4.98
N LEU A 66 2.00 -12.38 -6.11
CA LEU A 66 1.89 -11.74 -7.42
C LEU A 66 0.64 -10.84 -7.52
N SER A 67 -0.44 -11.20 -6.85
CA SER A 67 -1.64 -10.35 -6.77
C SER A 67 -1.35 -9.03 -6.04
N LEU A 68 -0.61 -9.09 -4.93
CA LEU A 68 -0.15 -7.88 -4.24
C LEU A 68 0.84 -7.09 -5.09
N TYR A 69 1.82 -7.74 -5.72
CA TYR A 69 2.79 -7.10 -6.60
C TYR A 69 2.11 -6.26 -7.69
N ARG A 70 1.12 -6.83 -8.37
CA ARG A 70 0.33 -6.09 -9.37
C ARG A 70 -0.47 -4.95 -8.76
N THR A 71 -1.01 -5.14 -7.56
CA THR A 71 -1.80 -4.13 -6.86
C THR A 71 -0.92 -2.93 -6.47
N VAL A 72 0.25 -3.16 -5.87
CA VAL A 72 1.17 -2.07 -5.48
C VAL A 72 1.69 -1.31 -6.71
N LYS A 73 1.98 -2.01 -7.82
CA LYS A 73 2.35 -1.37 -9.08
C LYS A 73 1.23 -0.50 -9.65
N ARG A 74 0.00 -1.02 -9.65
CA ARG A 74 -1.19 -0.27 -10.11
C ARG A 74 -1.45 0.96 -9.24
N LEU A 75 -1.11 0.91 -7.95
CA LEU A 75 -1.19 2.04 -7.02
C LEU A 75 0.01 3.01 -7.13
N GLY A 76 0.95 2.76 -8.05
CA GLY A 76 2.03 3.69 -8.39
C GLY A 76 3.37 3.43 -7.72
N ILE A 77 3.57 2.29 -7.04
CA ILE A 77 4.90 1.91 -6.54
C ILE A 77 5.72 1.34 -7.71
N PRO A 78 6.86 1.95 -8.09
CA PRO A 78 7.69 1.46 -9.20
C PRO A 78 8.49 0.22 -8.78
N ASP A 79 8.95 -0.58 -9.75
CA ASP A 79 9.70 -1.82 -9.50
C ASP A 79 10.98 -1.61 -8.68
N GLU A 80 11.68 -0.51 -8.89
CA GLU A 80 12.86 -0.13 -8.09
C GLU A 80 12.58 0.02 -6.58
N ARG A 81 11.31 0.04 -6.17
CA ARG A 81 10.85 0.13 -4.78
C ARG A 81 10.02 -1.07 -4.31
N ILE A 82 10.00 -2.13 -5.11
CA ILE A 82 9.36 -3.39 -4.75
C ILE A 82 10.45 -4.46 -4.69
N ILE A 83 10.68 -5.01 -3.51
CA ILE A 83 11.53 -6.20 -3.35
C ILE A 83 10.61 -7.42 -3.44
N LEU A 84 10.72 -8.21 -4.50
CA LEU A 84 9.92 -9.41 -4.71
C LEU A 84 10.77 -10.68 -4.49
N MET A 85 10.35 -11.51 -3.54
CA MET A 85 10.99 -12.79 -3.21
C MET A 85 10.02 -13.94 -3.48
N LEU A 86 10.35 -14.84 -4.41
CA LEU A 86 9.55 -16.02 -4.74
C LEU A 86 10.38 -17.30 -4.55
N ALA A 87 10.02 -18.11 -3.54
CA ALA A 87 10.77 -19.32 -3.19
C ALA A 87 10.69 -20.45 -4.22
N ASP A 88 9.81 -20.35 -5.22
CA ASP A 88 9.69 -21.30 -6.33
C ASP A 88 9.26 -20.55 -7.60
N ASP A 89 9.04 -21.25 -8.71
CA ASP A 89 8.46 -20.69 -9.93
C ASP A 89 7.28 -21.57 -10.40
N MET A 90 6.05 -21.13 -10.10
CA MET A 90 4.84 -21.83 -10.53
C MET A 90 4.52 -21.60 -12.01
N ALA A 91 5.01 -20.51 -12.61
CA ALA A 91 4.83 -20.23 -14.02
C ALA A 91 5.60 -21.21 -14.90
N CYS A 92 6.78 -21.64 -14.43
CA CYS A 92 7.65 -22.62 -15.10
C CYS A 92 7.48 -24.07 -14.59
N ASN A 93 6.53 -24.33 -13.69
CA ASN A 93 6.37 -25.67 -13.11
C ASN A 93 5.81 -26.67 -14.14
N PRO A 94 6.35 -27.91 -14.27
CA PRO A 94 5.84 -28.92 -15.20
C PRO A 94 4.39 -29.34 -14.99
N ARG A 95 3.83 -29.12 -13.79
CA ARG A 95 2.42 -29.37 -13.48
C ARG A 95 1.49 -28.25 -13.96
N ASN A 96 2.03 -27.11 -14.33
CA ASN A 96 1.26 -25.98 -14.80
C ASN A 96 0.76 -26.24 -16.22
N LYS A 97 -0.57 -26.33 -16.38
CA LYS A 97 -1.21 -26.50 -17.70
C LYS A 97 -1.12 -25.25 -18.57
N TYR A 98 -0.78 -24.09 -17.99
CA TYR A 98 -0.66 -22.80 -18.65
C TYR A 98 0.77 -22.26 -18.47
N PRO A 99 1.72 -22.67 -19.34
CA PRO A 99 3.12 -22.25 -19.23
C PRO A 99 3.25 -20.72 -19.18
N ALA A 100 4.15 -20.23 -18.33
CA ALA A 100 4.42 -18.79 -18.11
C ALA A 100 3.21 -17.98 -17.56
N GLN A 101 2.19 -18.66 -17.03
CA GLN A 101 0.99 -18.00 -16.50
C GLN A 101 0.67 -18.44 -15.08
N VAL A 102 0.24 -17.48 -14.26
CA VAL A 102 -0.22 -17.71 -12.89
C VAL A 102 -1.57 -17.02 -12.69
N PHE A 103 -2.54 -17.67 -12.06
CA PHE A 103 -3.89 -17.15 -11.86
C PHE A 103 -4.32 -17.24 -10.40
N ASN A 104 -5.12 -16.30 -9.91
CA ASN A 104 -5.73 -16.38 -8.57
C ASN A 104 -7.24 -16.67 -8.61
N ASN A 105 -7.80 -16.96 -9.78
CA ASN A 105 -9.21 -17.27 -9.96
C ASN A 105 -9.40 -18.36 -11.01
N GLU A 106 -10.48 -19.13 -10.87
CA GLU A 106 -10.81 -20.25 -11.76
C GLU A 106 -11.08 -19.83 -13.20
N ASN A 107 -11.56 -18.59 -13.39
CA ASN A 107 -11.92 -18.05 -14.70
C ASN A 107 -10.70 -17.57 -15.51
N HIS A 108 -9.48 -17.66 -14.95
CA HIS A 108 -8.22 -17.24 -15.57
C HIS A 108 -8.24 -15.85 -16.21
N ARG A 109 -9.00 -14.90 -15.63
CA ARG A 109 -9.24 -13.58 -16.23
C ARG A 109 -8.00 -12.70 -16.28
N LEU A 110 -7.03 -12.94 -15.40
CA LEU A 110 -5.85 -12.11 -15.24
C LEU A 110 -4.62 -12.99 -15.00
N ASN A 111 -3.70 -13.03 -15.96
CA ASN A 111 -2.38 -13.59 -15.75
C ASN A 111 -1.59 -12.68 -14.79
N LEU A 112 -1.23 -13.22 -13.64
CA LEU A 112 -0.51 -12.54 -12.58
C LEU A 112 0.99 -12.45 -12.82
N TYR A 113 1.56 -13.42 -13.54
CA TYR A 113 2.99 -13.45 -13.88
C TYR A 113 3.24 -12.43 -15.00
N GLY A 114 2.75 -12.70 -16.22
CA GLY A 114 2.88 -11.78 -17.36
C GLY A 114 4.33 -11.31 -17.62
N ASP A 115 4.48 -10.29 -18.47
CA ASP A 115 5.81 -9.90 -18.97
C ASP A 115 6.57 -8.93 -18.03
N ASN A 116 5.90 -8.36 -17.04
CA ASN A 116 6.40 -7.22 -16.26
C ASN A 116 6.62 -7.54 -14.77
N VAL A 117 6.91 -8.80 -14.42
CA VAL A 117 7.26 -9.19 -13.05
C VAL A 117 8.78 -9.23 -12.90
N GLU A 118 9.30 -8.34 -12.06
CA GLU A 118 10.70 -8.32 -11.65
C GLU A 118 10.83 -9.07 -10.32
N VAL A 119 11.44 -10.26 -10.36
CA VAL A 119 11.74 -11.04 -9.15
C VAL A 119 13.17 -10.76 -8.73
N ASP A 120 13.38 -10.29 -7.51
CA ASP A 120 14.70 -9.95 -6.98
C ASP A 120 15.41 -11.16 -6.38
N TYR A 121 14.66 -11.99 -5.66
CA TYR A 121 15.16 -13.22 -5.05
C TYR A 121 14.36 -14.41 -5.57
N ARG A 122 15.02 -15.31 -6.30
CA ARG A 122 14.38 -16.47 -6.93
C ARG A 122 14.82 -17.77 -6.28
N GLY A 123 13.86 -18.65 -6.03
CA GLY A 123 14.14 -20.03 -5.62
C GLY A 123 15.00 -20.08 -4.37
N TYR A 124 16.18 -20.68 -4.49
CA TYR A 124 17.15 -20.86 -3.41
C TYR A 124 17.64 -19.55 -2.77
N GLU A 125 17.50 -18.39 -3.43
CA GLU A 125 17.86 -17.11 -2.84
C GLU A 125 16.87 -16.62 -1.78
N VAL A 126 15.67 -17.21 -1.70
CA VAL A 126 14.64 -16.85 -0.71
C VAL A 126 14.91 -17.56 0.61
N THR A 127 15.87 -17.08 1.37
CA THR A 127 16.26 -17.60 2.69
C THR A 127 15.90 -16.62 3.79
N VAL A 128 15.83 -17.11 5.04
CA VAL A 128 15.66 -16.22 6.21
C VAL A 128 16.79 -15.19 6.25
N GLU A 129 18.01 -15.62 5.99
CA GLU A 129 19.20 -14.76 6.00
C GLU A 129 19.10 -13.59 5.02
N ASN A 130 18.73 -13.85 3.75
CA ASN A 130 18.59 -12.80 2.76
C ASN A 130 17.43 -11.86 3.06
N PHE A 131 16.31 -12.40 3.55
CA PHE A 131 15.18 -11.59 4.02
C PHE A 131 15.60 -10.63 5.16
N MET A 132 16.34 -11.12 6.15
CA MET A 132 16.85 -10.31 7.26
C MET A 132 17.87 -9.27 6.80
N ARG A 133 18.70 -9.58 5.80
CA ARG A 133 19.61 -8.60 5.18
C ARG A 133 18.85 -7.48 4.48
N VAL A 134 17.76 -7.80 3.77
CA VAL A 134 16.90 -6.79 3.13
C VAL A 134 16.34 -5.83 4.17
N LEU A 135 15.70 -6.35 5.22
CA LEU A 135 15.10 -5.51 6.28
C LEU A 135 16.15 -4.64 6.99
N THR A 136 17.26 -5.24 7.41
CA THR A 136 18.31 -4.53 8.16
C THR A 136 19.24 -3.69 7.27
N GLY A 137 19.13 -3.86 5.94
CA GLY A 137 20.02 -3.39 4.87
C GLY A 137 21.50 -3.68 5.11
N ARG A 138 21.80 -4.87 5.65
CA ARG A 138 23.17 -5.37 5.83
C ARG A 138 23.55 -6.20 4.61
N HIS A 139 23.92 -5.52 3.52
CA HIS A 139 24.35 -6.17 2.28
C HIS A 139 25.84 -5.93 2.02
N GLU A 140 26.49 -6.90 1.39
CA GLU A 140 27.83 -6.72 0.84
C GLU A 140 27.82 -5.68 -0.30
N ALA A 141 28.97 -5.05 -0.54
CA ALA A 141 29.11 -4.01 -1.56
C ALA A 141 28.72 -4.50 -2.98
N ALA A 142 28.91 -5.79 -3.27
CA ALA A 142 28.64 -6.39 -4.57
C ALA A 142 27.14 -6.67 -4.83
N VAL A 143 26.28 -6.67 -3.79
CA VAL A 143 24.85 -6.97 -3.97
C VAL A 143 24.19 -5.92 -4.86
N PRO A 144 23.45 -6.26 -5.93
CA PRO A 144 22.83 -5.26 -6.80
C PRO A 144 21.87 -4.33 -6.08
N ARG A 145 21.67 -3.10 -6.60
CA ARG A 145 20.75 -2.11 -6.01
C ARG A 145 19.31 -2.63 -5.93
N SER A 146 18.85 -3.36 -6.95
CA SER A 146 17.50 -3.94 -7.00
C SER A 146 17.22 -4.92 -5.85
N LYS A 147 18.25 -5.55 -5.30
CA LYS A 147 18.13 -6.48 -4.16
C LYS A 147 18.25 -5.80 -2.79
N ARG A 148 18.13 -4.47 -2.72
CA ARG A 148 18.33 -3.71 -1.48
C ARG A 148 17.11 -2.83 -1.19
N LEU A 149 16.57 -2.93 0.01
CA LEU A 149 15.57 -1.99 0.52
C LEU A 149 16.25 -0.67 0.89
N LEU A 150 16.24 0.32 0.01
CA LEU A 150 16.93 1.61 0.21
C LEU A 150 16.02 2.67 0.84
N SER A 151 15.29 2.27 1.87
CA SER A 151 14.38 3.11 2.64
C SER A 151 15.13 3.97 3.67
N ASP A 152 14.45 5.03 4.09
CA ASP A 152 14.94 6.09 4.99
C ASP A 152 13.86 6.53 5.99
N GLU A 153 14.12 7.59 6.75
CA GLU A 153 13.24 8.07 7.82
C GLU A 153 11.91 8.66 7.32
N GLY A 154 11.78 8.93 6.01
CA GLY A 154 10.56 9.38 5.36
C GLY A 154 9.80 8.27 4.64
N SER A 155 10.31 7.04 4.65
CA SER A 155 9.75 5.93 3.87
C SER A 155 8.54 5.28 4.54
N HIS A 156 7.52 4.92 3.75
CA HIS A 156 6.39 4.10 4.17
C HIS A 156 6.53 2.71 3.58
N ILE A 157 6.55 1.67 4.40
CA ILE A 157 6.90 0.30 3.95
C ILE A 157 5.71 -0.63 4.15
N LEU A 158 5.31 -1.33 3.08
CA LEU A 158 4.47 -2.51 3.17
C LEU A 158 5.37 -3.76 3.18
N LEU A 159 5.34 -4.51 4.28
CA LEU A 159 5.93 -5.85 4.35
C LEU A 159 4.80 -6.88 4.26
N TYR A 160 4.75 -7.62 3.17
CA TYR A 160 3.82 -8.73 2.99
C TYR A 160 4.58 -10.06 2.93
N MET A 161 4.14 -11.03 3.74
CA MET A 161 4.69 -12.38 3.75
C MET A 161 3.56 -13.40 3.65
N THR A 162 3.77 -14.46 2.87
CA THR A 162 2.82 -15.57 2.76
C THR A 162 3.55 -16.90 2.72
N GLY A 163 3.03 -17.87 3.46
CA GLY A 163 3.60 -19.19 3.54
C GLY A 163 2.96 -20.05 4.62
N HIS A 164 3.63 -21.15 4.95
CA HIS A 164 3.26 -21.97 6.09
C HIS A 164 3.93 -21.45 7.35
N GLY A 165 3.25 -21.58 8.47
CA GLY A 165 3.74 -21.17 9.77
C GLY A 165 3.03 -21.91 10.88
N GLY A 166 3.31 -21.51 12.10
CA GLY A 166 2.75 -22.08 13.31
C GLY A 166 2.97 -21.13 14.47
N ASP A 167 3.03 -21.67 15.68
CA ASP A 167 3.17 -20.87 16.88
C ASP A 167 4.51 -20.13 16.87
N GLU A 168 4.46 -18.81 16.69
CA GLU A 168 5.60 -17.90 16.66
C GLU A 168 6.62 -18.11 15.52
N PHE A 169 6.28 -18.84 14.44
CA PHE A 169 7.18 -19.01 13.30
C PHE A 169 6.51 -18.97 11.92
N LEU A 170 7.30 -18.59 10.91
CA LEU A 170 6.99 -18.71 9.48
C LEU A 170 8.08 -19.51 8.78
N LYS A 171 7.71 -20.57 8.05
CA LYS A 171 8.66 -21.42 7.33
C LYS A 171 9.14 -20.79 6.04
N PHE A 172 10.43 -20.88 5.80
CA PHE A 172 11.11 -20.57 4.54
C PHE A 172 11.57 -21.86 3.87
N GLN A 173 11.21 -22.00 2.60
CA GLN A 173 11.55 -23.14 1.74
C GLN A 173 11.23 -24.53 2.30
N ASP A 174 10.25 -24.61 3.21
CA ASP A 174 9.85 -25.85 3.90
C ASP A 174 10.92 -26.45 4.84
N SER A 175 12.02 -25.73 5.11
CA SER A 175 13.14 -26.23 5.92
C SER A 175 13.60 -25.28 7.01
N GLU A 176 13.65 -23.98 6.74
CA GLU A 176 14.07 -22.96 7.71
C GLU A 176 12.84 -22.29 8.34
N GLU A 177 13.02 -21.70 9.51
CA GLU A 177 11.97 -20.98 10.22
C GLU A 177 12.45 -19.58 10.59
N LEU A 178 11.66 -18.57 10.21
CA LEU A 178 11.75 -17.22 10.75
C LEU A 178 10.91 -17.17 12.03
N GLN A 179 11.53 -16.90 13.16
CA GLN A 179 10.85 -16.82 14.44
C GLN A 179 10.30 -15.40 14.69
N SER A 180 9.30 -15.28 15.57
CA SER A 180 8.69 -14.00 15.97
C SER A 180 9.72 -13.01 16.53
N HIS A 181 10.68 -13.50 17.31
CA HIS A 181 11.75 -12.70 17.90
C HIS A 181 12.74 -12.17 16.86
N ASP A 182 13.09 -12.98 15.85
CA ASP A 182 13.95 -12.55 14.75
C ASP A 182 13.32 -11.37 14.00
N LEU A 183 12.03 -11.50 13.65
CA LEU A 183 11.29 -10.44 12.98
C LEU A 183 11.20 -9.17 13.85
N ALA A 184 10.90 -9.32 15.14
CA ALA A 184 10.85 -8.21 16.08
C ALA A 184 12.19 -7.47 16.18
N ASP A 185 13.29 -8.21 16.28
CA ASP A 185 14.64 -7.65 16.34
C ASP A 185 15.03 -6.94 15.04
N ALA A 186 14.65 -7.47 13.87
CA ALA A 186 14.83 -6.77 12.59
C ALA A 186 14.06 -5.44 12.56
N VAL A 187 12.78 -5.44 12.94
CA VAL A 187 11.95 -4.23 12.97
C VAL A 187 12.51 -3.20 13.96
N LYS A 188 12.97 -3.64 15.13
CA LYS A 188 13.64 -2.79 16.11
C LYS A 188 14.90 -2.15 15.52
N GLN A 189 15.76 -2.93 14.87
CA GLN A 189 16.95 -2.40 14.20
C GLN A 189 16.62 -1.43 13.07
N MET A 190 15.56 -1.70 12.29
CA MET A 190 15.07 -0.77 11.27
C MET A 190 14.64 0.56 11.90
N LYS A 191 13.96 0.50 13.05
CA LYS A 191 13.51 1.70 13.78
C LYS A 191 14.67 2.49 14.34
N GLU A 192 15.63 1.84 15.00
CA GLU A 192 16.84 2.46 15.56
C GLU A 192 17.68 3.15 14.48
N LYS A 193 17.76 2.55 13.29
CA LYS A 193 18.44 3.10 12.11
C LYS A 193 17.59 4.08 11.30
N ARG A 194 16.38 4.41 11.77
CA ARG A 194 15.41 5.30 11.09
C ARG A 194 15.18 4.94 9.63
N ARG A 195 14.92 3.66 9.35
CA ARG A 195 14.71 3.16 7.97
C ARG A 195 13.27 3.25 7.48
N PHE A 196 12.36 3.74 8.31
CA PHE A 196 10.97 3.99 7.92
C PHE A 196 10.34 5.04 8.84
N LYS A 197 9.38 5.77 8.28
CA LYS A 197 8.40 6.57 9.01
C LYS A 197 7.27 5.68 9.54
N GLU A 198 6.67 4.90 8.65
CA GLU A 198 5.58 3.96 8.92
C GLU A 198 5.86 2.60 8.29
N LEU A 199 5.51 1.53 8.99
CA LEU A 199 5.67 0.15 8.55
C LEU A 199 4.34 -0.59 8.76
N LEU A 200 3.76 -1.10 7.69
CA LEU A 200 2.62 -2.00 7.71
C LEU A 200 3.11 -3.42 7.43
N ILE A 201 2.87 -4.33 8.36
CA ILE A 201 3.20 -5.76 8.20
C ILE A 201 1.91 -6.54 8.02
N MET A 202 1.84 -7.33 6.95
CA MET A 202 0.73 -8.23 6.64
C MET A 202 1.28 -9.64 6.44
N VAL A 203 0.75 -10.62 7.16
CA VAL A 203 1.20 -12.01 7.06
C VAL A 203 0.01 -12.92 6.82
N ASP A 204 0.09 -13.70 5.74
CA ASP A 204 -0.89 -14.72 5.36
C ASP A 204 -0.30 -16.11 5.66
N THR A 205 -0.58 -16.61 6.87
CA THR A 205 -0.09 -17.89 7.38
C THR A 205 -1.00 -18.44 8.49
N CYS A 206 -0.86 -19.72 8.82
CA CYS A 206 -1.44 -20.30 10.02
C CYS A 206 -0.89 -19.61 11.27
N GLN A 207 -1.76 -19.25 12.22
CA GLN A 207 -1.40 -18.59 13.49
C GLN A 207 -0.65 -17.25 13.32
N ALA A 208 -0.89 -16.52 12.24
CA ALA A 208 -0.21 -15.25 11.93
C ALA A 208 -0.11 -14.25 13.09
N ALA A 209 -1.10 -14.20 13.99
CA ALA A 209 -1.10 -13.30 15.14
C ALA A 209 0.12 -13.52 16.07
N THR A 210 0.58 -14.77 16.25
CA THR A 210 1.65 -15.10 17.19
C THR A 210 3.02 -14.60 16.72
N LEU A 211 3.21 -14.38 15.42
CA LEU A 211 4.41 -13.73 14.86
C LEU A 211 4.62 -12.30 15.38
N PHE A 212 3.56 -11.66 15.88
CA PHE A 212 3.59 -10.29 16.37
C PHE A 212 3.69 -10.18 17.89
N ASN A 213 3.72 -11.30 18.62
CA ASN A 213 3.80 -11.30 20.10
C ASN A 213 4.99 -10.49 20.63
N GLN A 214 6.12 -10.54 19.92
CA GLN A 214 7.36 -9.88 20.29
C GLN A 214 7.55 -8.52 19.61
N VAL A 215 6.71 -8.19 18.62
CA VAL A 215 6.81 -6.96 17.85
C VAL A 215 6.16 -5.84 18.68
N GLY A 216 6.95 -5.15 19.50
CA GLY A 216 6.53 -4.06 20.40
C GLY A 216 6.05 -2.76 19.72
N VAL A 217 5.58 -2.86 18.48
CA VAL A 217 4.96 -1.77 17.71
C VAL A 217 3.45 -1.97 17.79
N SER A 218 2.64 -0.92 17.64
CA SER A 218 1.18 -1.03 17.68
C SER A 218 0.68 -2.01 16.61
N VAL A 219 0.44 -3.26 17.01
CA VAL A 219 -0.17 -4.29 16.17
C VAL A 219 -1.65 -3.91 16.05
N VAL A 220 -2.03 -3.34 14.91
CA VAL A 220 -3.44 -3.20 14.56
C VAL A 220 -3.90 -4.58 14.08
N ASP A 221 -4.21 -5.49 15.01
CA ASP A 221 -4.84 -6.77 14.68
C ASP A 221 -6.33 -6.56 14.35
N ARG A 222 -6.59 -5.85 13.25
CA ARG A 222 -7.96 -5.53 12.79
C ARG A 222 -8.17 -5.89 11.31
N PHE A 223 -7.38 -6.81 10.76
CA PHE A 223 -7.22 -6.96 9.31
C PHE A 223 -8.07 -8.03 8.62
N THR A 224 -8.93 -8.80 9.30
CA THR A 224 -9.83 -9.71 8.54
C THR A 224 -11.05 -8.98 7.99
N PHE A 225 -11.66 -8.06 8.76
CA PHE A 225 -12.90 -7.38 8.33
C PHE A 225 -12.65 -6.10 7.53
N TYR A 226 -11.63 -5.31 7.90
CA TYR A 226 -11.38 -4.01 7.26
C TYR A 226 -10.62 -4.11 5.95
N THR A 227 -9.91 -5.20 5.66
CA THR A 227 -9.22 -5.39 4.36
C THR A 227 -10.22 -5.57 3.23
N LEU A 228 -11.23 -6.42 3.45
CA LEU A 228 -12.34 -6.57 2.50
C LEU A 228 -13.12 -5.26 2.38
N ALA A 229 -13.45 -4.59 3.49
CA ALA A 229 -14.15 -3.30 3.44
C ALA A 229 -13.30 -2.16 2.83
N PHE A 230 -11.98 -2.18 2.97
CA PHE A 230 -11.05 -1.22 2.36
C PHE A 230 -10.92 -1.46 0.86
N PHE A 231 -10.82 -2.71 0.42
CA PHE A 231 -10.82 -3.05 -1.01
C PHE A 231 -12.20 -2.90 -1.66
N GLU A 232 -13.30 -3.14 -0.94
CA GLU A 232 -14.67 -2.85 -1.39
C GLU A 232 -14.91 -1.34 -1.50
N ARG A 233 -14.41 -0.53 -0.55
CA ARG A 233 -14.48 0.94 -0.63
C ARG A 233 -13.62 1.53 -1.75
N LEU A 234 -12.63 0.80 -2.25
CA LEU A 234 -11.83 1.18 -3.43
C LEU A 234 -12.53 0.89 -4.77
N ASN A 235 -13.81 0.49 -4.76
CA ASN A 235 -14.72 0.48 -5.90
C ASN A 235 -14.16 -0.15 -7.21
N ILE A 236 -13.70 -1.40 -7.14
CA ILE A 236 -13.42 -2.24 -8.33
C ILE A 236 -14.72 -2.95 -8.78
N MET A 237 -15.86 -2.25 -8.80
CA MET A 237 -17.12 -2.78 -9.35
C MET A 237 -18.01 -1.74 -10.04
N THR A 238 -17.44 -0.64 -10.53
CA THR A 238 -18.15 0.21 -11.51
C THR A 238 -17.18 0.73 -12.58
N MET A 239 -17.07 -0.01 -13.69
CA MET A 239 -16.76 0.58 -15.00
C MET A 239 -17.95 0.24 -15.91
N PRO A 240 -18.53 1.23 -16.61
CA PRO A 240 -19.64 1.00 -17.52
C PRO A 240 -19.16 0.22 -18.76
N HIS A 241 -20.05 -0.66 -19.23
CA HIS A 241 -20.04 -1.52 -20.43
C HIS A 241 -18.81 -1.54 -21.34
#